data_AF-A0A847B6T8-F1
#
_entry.id   AF-A0A847B6T8-F1
#
_cell.length_a   1.000
_cell.length_b   1.000
_cell.length_c   1.000
_cell.angle_alpha   90.00
_cell.angle_beta   90.00
_cell.angle_gamma   90.00
#
_symmetry.space_group_name_H-M   'P 1'
#
loop_
_entity.id
_entity.type
_entity.pdbx_description
1 polymer ?
#
loop_
_entity_poly.entity_id
_entity_poly.type
_entity_poly.pdbx_seq_one_letter_code
_entity_poly.pdbx_strand_id
1 'polypeptide(L)'
;MRQLRLNQTYYKVLLTLKLLNDQQYYPLNEGIYKILKGKVDEETRPFSAFPVFGTLSSYTSKRISHLTLMLFRYGYIGKIFDPNSNKLFFRISPSGEQFVEDFGKRHKIRFVNKHTELVKTIVKIED
;
A
#
# COMPACT_ATOMS: atom_id res chain seq x y z
N MET A 1 5.17 -6.42 26.25
CA MET A 1 4.26 -6.26 25.09
C MET A 1 4.59 -7.33 24.06
N ARG A 2 3.60 -8.00 23.45
CA ARG A 2 3.88 -8.98 22.36
C ARG A 2 4.50 -8.25 21.18
N GLN A 3 5.59 -8.75 20.61
CA GLN A 3 6.23 -8.14 19.44
C GLN A 3 5.41 -8.44 18.17
N LEU A 4 5.13 -7.40 17.36
CA LEU A 4 4.48 -7.60 16.06
C LEU A 4 5.46 -8.33 15.13
N ARG A 5 5.09 -9.54 14.69
CA ARG A 5 5.84 -10.26 13.65
C ARG A 5 5.55 -9.63 12.29
N LEU A 6 6.44 -8.73 11.85
CA LEU A 6 6.36 -8.14 10.53
C LEU A 6 6.67 -9.16 9.44
N ASN A 7 5.89 -9.12 8.37
CA ASN A 7 5.98 -10.03 7.23
C ASN A 7 5.87 -9.25 5.92
N GLN A 8 5.90 -9.96 4.79
CA GLN A 8 5.84 -9.35 3.46
C GLN A 8 4.58 -8.48 3.24
N THR A 9 3.44 -8.80 3.87
CA THR A 9 2.22 -8.00 3.75
C THR A 9 2.37 -6.65 4.46
N TYR A 10 2.91 -6.65 5.67
CA TYR A 10 3.23 -5.41 6.38
C TYR A 10 4.27 -4.57 5.63
N TYR A 11 5.28 -5.25 5.07
CA TYR A 11 6.26 -4.60 4.20
C TYR A 11 5.61 -3.88 3.02
N LYS A 12 4.67 -4.52 2.31
CA LYS A 12 3.97 -3.87 1.19
C LYS A 12 3.22 -2.61 1.62
N VAL A 13 2.56 -2.63 2.79
CA VAL A 13 1.87 -1.43 3.33
C VAL A 13 2.86 -0.31 3.64
N LEU A 14 3.97 -0.63 4.31
CA LEU A 14 5.00 0.36 4.64
C LEU A 14 5.70 0.89 3.39
N LEU A 15 6.01 0.03 2.42
CA LEU A 15 6.61 0.45 1.15
C LEU A 15 5.67 1.37 0.36
N THR A 16 4.36 1.11 0.34
CA THR A 16 3.38 2.07 -0.24
C THR A 16 3.49 3.43 0.41
N LEU A 17 3.51 3.50 1.74
CA LEU A 17 3.63 4.77 2.46
C LEU A 17 4.95 5.46 2.18
N LYS A 18 6.06 4.72 2.18
CA LYS A 18 7.38 5.26 1.86
C LYS A 18 7.39 5.91 0.48
N LEU A 19 6.96 5.18 -0.55
CA LEU A 19 6.97 5.67 -1.94
C LEU A 19 6.09 6.92 -2.13
N LEU A 20 4.93 6.98 -1.45
CA LEU A 20 4.09 8.17 -1.46
C LEU A 20 4.75 9.34 -0.73
N ASN A 21 5.27 9.11 0.48
CA ASN A 21 5.86 10.15 1.31
C ASN A 21 7.17 10.70 0.72
N ASP A 22 7.97 9.87 0.04
CA ASP A 22 9.15 10.29 -0.75
C ASP A 22 8.76 11.29 -1.85
N GLN A 23 7.53 11.18 -2.37
CA GLN A 23 6.93 12.09 -3.35
C GLN A 23 6.03 13.16 -2.71
N GLN A 24 6.08 13.32 -1.38
CA GLN A 24 5.28 14.26 -0.59
C GLN A 24 3.75 14.06 -0.66
N TYR A 25 3.29 12.86 -1.02
CA TYR A 25 1.89 12.45 -0.92
C TYR A 25 1.63 11.73 0.41
N TYR A 26 0.55 12.11 1.11
CA TYR A 26 0.17 11.52 2.40
C TYR A 26 -1.24 10.94 2.31
N PRO A 27 -1.41 9.61 2.39
CA PRO A 27 -2.71 9.01 2.14
C PRO A 27 -3.54 8.86 3.43
N LEU A 28 -4.86 8.80 3.27
CA LEU A 28 -5.74 8.12 4.22
C LEU A 28 -5.63 6.61 4.01
N ASN A 29 -6.21 5.83 4.92
CA ASN A 29 -6.23 4.37 4.78
C ASN A 29 -6.89 3.92 3.47
N GLU A 30 -7.84 4.69 2.96
CA GLU A 30 -8.47 4.42 1.66
C GLU A 30 -7.49 4.54 0.50
N GLY A 31 -6.63 5.56 0.47
CA GLY A 31 -5.58 5.70 -0.56
C GLY A 31 -4.59 4.53 -0.56
N ILE A 32 -4.17 4.09 0.63
CA ILE A 32 -3.33 2.89 0.80
C ILE A 32 -4.03 1.66 0.22
N TYR A 33 -5.32 1.48 0.56
CA TYR A 33 -6.13 0.38 0.05
C TYR A 33 -6.25 0.41 -1.48
N LYS A 34 -6.57 1.57 -2.09
CA LYS A 34 -6.72 1.69 -3.54
C LYS A 34 -5.44 1.29 -4.29
N ILE A 35 -4.28 1.77 -3.84
CA ILE A 35 -2.97 1.43 -4.45
C ILE A 35 -2.69 -0.07 -4.33
N LEU A 36 -2.81 -0.64 -3.13
CA LEU A 36 -2.52 -2.06 -2.90
C LEU A 36 -3.52 -2.98 -3.61
N LYS A 37 -4.75 -2.52 -3.80
CA LYS A 37 -5.80 -3.20 -4.57
C LYS A 37 -5.55 -3.13 -6.08
N GLY A 38 -4.84 -2.10 -6.54
CA GLY A 38 -4.59 -1.83 -7.95
C GLY A 38 -5.79 -1.16 -8.64
N LYS A 39 -6.57 -0.38 -7.89
CA LYS A 39 -7.67 0.40 -8.46
C LYS A 39 -7.07 1.54 -9.30
N VAL A 40 -7.52 1.71 -10.53
CA VAL A 40 -7.10 2.80 -11.42
C VAL A 40 -8.24 3.81 -11.51
N ASP A 41 -8.07 4.94 -10.84
CA ASP A 41 -8.92 6.13 -10.90
C ASP A 41 -8.05 7.40 -10.99
N GLU A 42 -8.65 8.59 -11.05
CA GLU A 42 -7.91 9.86 -11.19
C GLU A 42 -6.87 10.06 -10.07
N GLU A 43 -7.19 9.65 -8.84
CA GLU A 43 -6.32 9.77 -7.67
C GLU A 43 -5.11 8.82 -7.74
N THR A 44 -5.31 7.61 -8.27
CA THR A 44 -4.32 6.52 -8.21
C THR A 44 -3.52 6.31 -9.49
N ARG A 45 -3.98 6.87 -10.62
CA ARG A 45 -3.32 6.76 -11.92
C ARG A 45 -1.82 7.16 -11.88
N PRO A 46 -1.40 8.24 -11.19
CA PRO A 46 0.02 8.61 -11.12
C PRO A 46 0.91 7.56 -10.44
N PHE A 47 0.33 6.72 -9.57
CA PHE A 47 1.06 5.74 -8.76
C PHE A 47 0.98 4.32 -9.31
N SER A 48 0.39 4.14 -10.50
CA SER A 48 0.20 2.83 -11.15
C SER A 48 1.52 2.11 -11.45
N ALA A 49 2.62 2.84 -11.58
CA ALA A 49 3.97 2.30 -11.77
C ALA A 49 4.64 1.82 -10.47
N PHE A 50 4.03 2.05 -9.30
CA PHE A 50 4.64 1.60 -8.04
C PHE A 50 4.74 0.06 -7.99
N PRO A 51 5.85 -0.50 -7.50
CA PRO A 51 6.02 -1.96 -7.43
C PRO A 51 4.99 -2.65 -6.51
N VAL A 52 4.37 -1.90 -5.61
CA VAL A 52 3.32 -2.39 -4.69
C VAL A 52 1.91 -2.33 -5.27
N PHE A 53 1.72 -1.68 -6.41
CA PHE A 53 0.42 -1.43 -7.00
C PHE A 53 -0.26 -2.75 -7.40
N GLY A 54 -1.49 -2.99 -6.91
CA GLY A 54 -2.22 -4.22 -7.19
C GLY A 54 -1.66 -5.50 -6.56
N THR A 55 -0.65 -5.41 -5.70
CA THR A 55 0.02 -6.60 -5.13
C THR A 55 -0.74 -7.27 -3.98
N LEU A 56 -1.84 -6.65 -3.51
CA LEU A 56 -2.79 -7.20 -2.53
C LEU A 56 -4.23 -7.11 -3.09
N SER A 57 -4.41 -7.38 -4.38
CA SER A 57 -5.71 -7.28 -5.07
C SER A 57 -6.84 -8.13 -4.46
N SER A 58 -6.54 -9.20 -3.72
CA SER A 58 -7.55 -10.01 -3.01
C SER A 58 -7.95 -9.47 -1.64
N TYR A 59 -7.23 -8.47 -1.11
CA TYR A 59 -7.48 -7.97 0.24
C TYR A 59 -8.70 -7.02 0.25
N THR A 60 -9.44 -7.05 1.35
CA THR A 60 -10.56 -6.14 1.61
C THR A 60 -10.05 -4.86 2.28
N SER A 61 -10.81 -3.77 2.18
CA SER A 61 -10.50 -2.51 2.86
C SER A 61 -10.30 -2.73 4.36
N LYS A 62 -11.20 -3.48 5.01
CA LYS A 62 -11.11 -3.85 6.43
C LYS A 62 -9.78 -4.52 6.79
N ARG A 63 -9.30 -5.44 5.94
CA ARG A 63 -8.02 -6.14 6.18
C ARG A 63 -6.83 -5.19 6.06
N ILE A 64 -6.84 -4.28 5.07
CA ILE A 64 -5.81 -3.23 4.97
C ILE A 64 -5.88 -2.31 6.19
N SER A 65 -7.06 -1.83 6.59
CA SER A 65 -7.24 -1.03 7.80
C SER A 65 -6.64 -1.68 9.04
N HIS A 66 -6.84 -2.99 9.21
CA HIS A 66 -6.27 -3.73 10.33
C HIS A 66 -4.74 -3.73 10.29
N LEU A 67 -4.13 -3.96 9.13
CA LEU A 67 -2.67 -3.93 8.97
C LEU A 67 -2.12 -2.53 9.30
N THR A 68 -2.75 -1.48 8.75
CA THR A 68 -2.35 -0.08 9.00
C THR A 68 -2.48 0.28 10.48
N LEU A 69 -3.56 -0.17 11.14
CA LEU A 69 -3.77 0.03 12.58
C LEU A 69 -2.69 -0.66 13.41
N MET A 70 -2.31 -1.89 13.06
CA MET A 70 -1.25 -2.61 13.75
C MET A 70 0.10 -1.89 13.56
N LEU A 71 0.43 -1.46 12.36
CA LEU A 71 1.65 -0.69 12.11
C LEU A 71 1.68 0.64 12.88
N PHE A 72 0.54 1.34 12.96
CA PHE A 72 0.40 2.55 13.75
C PHE A 72 0.59 2.30 15.26
N ARG A 73 -0.07 1.28 15.82
CA ARG A 73 0.04 0.93 17.25
C ARG A 73 1.46 0.57 17.68
N TYR A 74 2.23 -0.02 16.78
CA TYR A 74 3.62 -0.43 17.03
C TYR A 74 4.65 0.62 16.60
N GLY A 75 4.20 1.82 16.20
CA GLY A 75 5.08 2.96 15.95
C GLY A 75 5.73 3.00 14.57
N TYR A 76 5.38 2.10 13.65
CA TYR A 76 5.94 2.08 12.28
C TYR A 76 5.32 3.15 11.37
N ILE A 77 4.11 3.61 11.68
CA ILE A 77 3.38 4.66 10.96
C ILE A 77 2.98 5.73 11.98
N GLY A 78 3.12 7.00 11.60
CA GLY A 78 2.61 8.16 12.33
C GLY A 78 1.44 8.84 11.60
N LYS A 79 1.03 9.99 12.13
CA LYS A 79 0.06 10.87 11.49
C LYS A 79 0.65 12.25 11.24
N ILE A 80 0.13 12.94 10.23
CA ILE A 80 0.38 14.36 9.93
C ILE A 80 -0.96 15.06 9.73
N PHE A 81 -1.08 16.28 10.23
CA PHE A 81 -2.29 17.09 10.10
C PHE A 81 -2.21 17.97 8.86
N ASP A 82 -3.26 17.97 8.05
CA ASP A 82 -3.44 18.92 6.96
C ASP A 82 -4.49 19.98 7.36
N PRO A 83 -4.11 21.27 7.44
CA PRO A 83 -5.03 22.33 7.82
C PRO A 83 -6.12 22.59 6.77
N ASN A 84 -5.86 22.30 5.49
CA ASN A 84 -6.82 22.61 4.41
C ASN A 84 -8.03 21.68 4.46
N SER A 85 -7.80 20.39 4.66
CA SER A 85 -8.87 19.40 4.77
C SER A 85 -9.31 19.12 6.21
N ASN A 86 -8.63 19.70 7.21
CA ASN A 86 -8.84 19.48 8.64
C ASN A 86 -8.82 17.98 9.01
N LYS A 87 -7.86 17.23 8.48
CA LYS A 87 -7.76 15.76 8.63
C LYS A 87 -6.34 15.32 8.97
N LEU A 88 -6.25 14.14 9.59
CA LEU A 88 -5.00 13.45 9.88
C LEU A 88 -4.73 12.38 8.81
N PHE A 89 -3.60 12.51 8.13
CA PHE A 89 -3.11 11.58 7.12
C PHE A 89 -1.99 10.71 7.66
N PHE A 90 -1.75 9.56 7.03
CA PHE A 90 -0.68 8.67 7.43
C PHE A 90 0.67 9.11 6.86
N ARG A 91 1.69 9.03 7.71
CA ARG A 91 3.09 9.15 7.32
C ARG A 91 3.87 7.94 7.81
N ILE A 92 4.84 7.48 7.05
CA ILE A 92 5.80 6.50 7.57
C ILE A 92 6.63 7.14 8.69
N SER A 93 7.01 6.33 9.68
CA SER A 93 7.93 6.77 10.74
C SER A 93 9.37 6.38 10.39
N PRO A 94 10.38 6.93 11.09
CA PRO A 94 11.77 6.47 10.93
C PRO A 94 11.95 4.96 11.15
N SER A 95 11.21 4.37 12.11
CA SER A 95 11.26 2.93 12.36
C SER A 95 10.62 2.11 11.22
N GLY A 96 9.61 2.67 10.56
CA GLY A 96 8.97 2.08 9.39
C GLY A 96 9.89 2.11 8.17
N GLU A 97 10.60 3.22 7.97
CA GLU A 97 11.60 3.37 6.89
C GLU A 97 12.74 2.37 7.06
N GLN A 98 13.32 2.32 8.26
CA GLN A 98 14.40 1.37 8.59
C GLN A 98 13.97 -0.08 8.31
N PHE A 99 12.74 -0.45 8.70
CA PHE A 99 12.22 -1.78 8.42
C PHE A 99 12.10 -2.06 6.91
N VAL A 100 11.62 -1.11 6.11
CA VAL A 100 11.51 -1.28 4.65
C VAL A 100 12.88 -1.52 4.03
N GLU A 101 13.89 -0.74 4.43
CA GLU A 101 15.26 -0.92 3.94
C GLU A 101 15.84 -2.28 4.30
N ASP A 102 15.74 -2.68 5.57
CA ASP A 102 16.30 -3.94 6.05
C ASP A 102 15.59 -5.14 5.43
N PHE A 103 14.26 -5.07 5.30
CA PHE A 103 13.47 -6.13 4.70
C PHE A 103 13.78 -6.30 3.21
N GLY A 104 13.93 -5.17 2.48
CA GLY A 104 14.29 -5.16 1.06
C GLY A 104 15.70 -5.69 0.76
N LYS A 105 16.68 -5.45 1.65
CA LYS A 105 18.04 -6.01 1.53
C LYS A 105 18.08 -7.52 1.77
N ARG A 106 17.28 -8.02 2.71
CA ARG A 106 17.33 -9.43 3.16
C ARG A 106 16.46 -10.38 2.34
N HIS A 107 15.43 -9.88 1.67
CA HIS A 107 14.46 -10.72 0.98
C HIS A 107 14.40 -10.39 -0.51
N LYS A 108 14.44 -11.41 -1.37
CA LYS A 108 14.05 -11.25 -2.79
C LYS A 108 12.54 -11.13 -2.88
N ILE A 109 12.03 -9.89 -2.87
CA ILE A 109 10.58 -9.65 -2.86
C ILE A 109 10.06 -9.73 -4.28
N ARG A 110 9.33 -10.80 -4.58
CA ARG A 110 8.54 -10.90 -5.82
C ARG A 110 7.26 -10.09 -5.65
N PHE A 111 7.16 -8.98 -6.37
CA PHE A 111 5.89 -8.27 -6.55
C PHE A 111 5.14 -8.96 -7.69
N VAL A 112 4.02 -9.61 -7.36
CA VAL A 112 3.11 -10.14 -8.37
C VAL A 112 2.01 -9.11 -8.55
N ASN A 113 2.17 -8.26 -9.57
CA ASN A 113 1.16 -7.29 -9.95
C ASN A 113 0.06 -8.06 -10.67
N LYS A 114 -1.10 -8.20 -10.02
CA LYS A 114 -2.29 -8.70 -10.70
C LYS A 114 -3.00 -7.48 -11.29
N HIS A 115 -2.65 -7.15 -12.54
CA HIS A 115 -3.56 -6.34 -13.34
C HIS A 115 -4.82 -7.18 -13.53
N THR A 116 -5.93 -6.69 -13.01
CA THR A 116 -7.23 -7.30 -13.26
C THR A 116 -7.65 -6.81 -14.64
N GLU A 117 -7.05 -7.38 -15.68
CA GLU A 117 -7.64 -7.27 -17.01
C GLU A 117 -8.97 -8.02 -16.96
N LEU A 118 -10.04 -7.31 -17.33
CA LEU A 118 -11.34 -7.94 -17.55
C LEU A 118 -11.12 -9.07 -18.56
N VAL A 119 -11.37 -10.30 -18.12
CA VAL A 119 -11.42 -11.46 -19.01
C VAL A 119 -12.37 -11.11 -20.15
N LYS A 120 -11.90 -11.18 -21.41
CA LYS A 120 -12.78 -11.03 -22.58
C LYS A 120 -13.83 -12.14 -22.53
N THR A 121 -15.06 -11.78 -22.19
CA THR A 121 -16.24 -12.64 -22.23
C THR A 121 -16.84 -12.75 -23.64
N ILE A 122 -16.21 -12.12 -24.64
CA ILE A 122 -16.64 -12.14 -26.04
C ILE A 122 -15.46 -12.60 -26.88
N VAL A 123 -15.68 -13.70 -27.61
CA VAL A 123 -14.76 -14.27 -28.58
C VAL A 123 -15.44 -14.21 -29.94
N LYS A 124 -14.67 -13.86 -30.98
CA LYS A 124 -15.12 -13.98 -32.37
C LYS A 124 -15.03 -15.46 -32.76
N ILE A 125 -16.14 -16.04 -33.22
CA ILE A 125 -16.17 -17.36 -33.84
C ILE A 125 -15.98 -17.12 -35.34
N GLU A 126 -15.01 -17.80 -35.93
CA GLU A 126 -14.80 -17.84 -37.38
C GLU A 126 -15.62 -19.00 -37.97
N ASP A 127 -16.16 -18.80 -39.18
CA ASP A 127 -17.10 -19.70 -39.87
C ASP A 127 -16.54 -21.11 -40.12
#